data_AF-A0A2N5RP89-F1
#
_entry.id   AF-A0A2N5RP89-F1
#
_cell.length_a   1.000
_cell.length_b   1.000
_cell.length_c   1.000
_cell.angle_alpha   90.00
_cell.angle_beta   90.00
_cell.angle_gamma   90.00
#
_symmetry.space_group_name_H-M   'P 1'
#
loop_
_entity.id
_entity.type
_entity.pdbx_description
1 polymer ?
#
loop_
_entity_poly.entity_id
_entity_poly.type
_entity_poly.pdbx_seq_one_letter_code
_entity_poly.pdbx_strand_id
1 'polypeptide(L)'
;MEKFLFVVLIFLSFSLSFGSFLFFTELNVEFPEEMYETLGTKSFLVKYFTLFENERQKGIIFSGWIFLPTSQSEKFVELRVEGKEETHTFKVKTRRDGFYLVIPPHLLIVPKEAKIFLEEYEIGSDPVD
;
A
#
# COMPACT_ATOMS: atom_id res chain seq x y z
N MET A 1 4.17 -9.14 -45.26
CA MET A 1 2.96 -8.50 -44.67
C MET A 1 2.48 -9.28 -43.46
N GLU A 2 2.26 -10.60 -43.55
CA GLU A 2 1.85 -11.46 -42.42
C GLU A 2 2.79 -11.43 -41.21
N LYS A 3 4.11 -11.51 -41.43
CA LYS A 3 5.11 -11.45 -40.34
C LYS A 3 5.11 -10.11 -39.60
N PHE A 4 4.84 -9.01 -40.30
CA PHE A 4 4.75 -7.67 -39.70
C PHE A 4 3.49 -7.54 -38.84
N LEU A 5 2.36 -8.07 -39.34
CA LEU A 5 1.09 -8.12 -38.60
C LEU A 5 1.22 -8.94 -37.32
N PHE A 6 1.94 -10.05 -37.35
CA PHE A 6 2.21 -10.88 -36.18
C PHE A 6 3.05 -10.16 -35.11
N VAL A 7 4.08 -9.42 -35.54
CA VAL A 7 4.91 -8.61 -34.64
C VAL A 7 4.10 -7.49 -33.99
N VAL A 8 3.25 -6.80 -34.77
CA VAL A 8 2.36 -5.74 -34.25
C VAL A 8 1.36 -6.31 -33.24
N LEU A 9 0.81 -7.50 -33.50
CA LEU A 9 -0.13 -8.18 -32.59
C LEU A 9 0.54 -8.58 -31.26
N ILE A 10 1.77 -9.08 -31.32
CA ILE A 10 2.56 -9.37 -30.11
C ILE A 10 2.82 -8.09 -29.32
N PHE A 11 3.20 -6.99 -30.01
CA PHE A 11 3.49 -5.72 -29.35
C PHE A 11 2.25 -5.11 -28.69
N LEU A 12 1.08 -5.20 -29.33
CA LEU A 12 -0.20 -4.79 -28.77
C LEU A 12 -0.56 -5.61 -27.53
N SER A 13 -0.45 -6.94 -27.59
CA SER A 13 -0.71 -7.81 -26.44
C SER A 13 0.23 -7.53 -25.28
N PHE A 14 1.51 -7.26 -25.56
CA PHE A 14 2.49 -6.92 -24.53
C PHE A 14 2.22 -5.55 -23.90
N SER A 15 1.77 -4.57 -24.71
CA SER A 15 1.41 -3.24 -24.22
C SER A 15 0.17 -3.24 -23.32
N LEU A 16 -0.79 -4.13 -23.56
CA LEU A 16 -2.00 -4.28 -22.75
C LEU A 16 -1.71 -4.87 -21.35
N SER A 17 -0.62 -5.64 -21.20
CA SER A 17 -0.18 -6.16 -19.90
C SER A 17 0.42 -5.12 -18.96
N PHE A 18 0.65 -3.88 -19.41
CA PHE A 18 1.07 -2.77 -18.54
C PHE A 18 -0.09 -2.11 -17.77
N GLY A 19 -1.29 -2.69 -17.85
CA GLY A 19 -2.52 -2.16 -17.28
C GLY A 19 -2.81 -2.53 -15.83
N SER A 20 -1.83 -2.47 -14.92
CA SER A 20 -2.01 -2.51 -13.46
C SER A 20 -0.69 -2.09 -12.78
N PHE A 21 -0.30 -0.81 -12.87
CA PHE A 21 0.90 -0.36 -12.15
C PHE A 21 0.60 -0.24 -10.66
N LEU A 22 0.81 -1.35 -9.94
CA LEU A 22 1.06 -1.31 -8.51
C LEU A 22 2.45 -0.73 -8.28
N PHE A 23 2.53 0.37 -7.56
CA PHE A 23 3.80 0.95 -7.14
C PHE A 23 3.83 1.04 -5.63
N PHE A 24 4.87 0.50 -5.02
CA PHE A 24 5.02 0.44 -3.58
C PHE A 24 6.48 0.77 -3.21
N THR A 25 6.67 1.77 -2.34
CA THR A 25 7.99 2.19 -1.91
C THR A 25 7.98 2.82 -0.53
N GLU A 26 9.07 2.66 0.21
CA GLU A 26 9.31 3.34 1.49
C GLU A 26 9.74 4.79 1.24
N LEU A 27 9.26 5.71 2.05
CA LEU A 27 9.58 7.13 1.98
C LEU A 27 10.55 7.51 3.10
N ASN A 28 11.48 8.43 2.79
CA ASN A 28 12.42 9.00 3.76
C ASN A 28 12.00 10.39 4.25
N VAL A 29 10.70 10.68 4.18
CA VAL A 29 10.12 11.97 4.60
C VAL A 29 8.98 11.72 5.57
N GLU A 30 8.84 12.62 6.53
CA GLU A 30 7.72 12.65 7.47
C GLU A 30 6.70 13.68 7.01
N PHE A 31 5.42 13.41 7.28
CA PHE A 31 4.31 14.30 6.96
C PHE A 31 3.68 14.81 8.26
N PRO A 32 3.10 16.03 8.27
CA PRO A 32 2.39 16.55 9.43
C PRO A 32 1.28 15.60 9.90
N GLU A 33 1.19 15.40 11.21
CA GLU A 33 0.22 14.49 11.85
C GLU A 33 -1.24 14.84 11.52
N GLU A 34 -1.52 16.13 11.32
CA GLU A 34 -2.82 16.66 10.93
C GLU A 34 -3.30 16.25 9.52
N MET A 35 -2.40 15.73 8.68
CA MET A 35 -2.79 15.17 7.38
C MET A 35 -3.34 13.75 7.51
N TYR A 36 -3.02 13.05 8.60
CA TYR A 36 -3.32 11.63 8.74
C TYR A 36 -4.71 11.39 9.35
N GLU A 37 -5.43 10.49 8.72
CA GLU A 37 -6.48 9.71 9.35
C GLU A 37 -5.86 8.55 10.12
N THR A 38 -6.49 8.15 11.23
CA THR A 38 -5.99 7.06 12.08
C THR A 38 -7.01 5.96 12.21
N LEU A 39 -6.55 4.72 12.15
CA LEU A 39 -7.34 3.53 12.43
C LEU A 39 -6.54 2.59 13.34
N GLY A 40 -7.23 1.62 13.95
CA GLY A 40 -6.59 0.61 14.78
C GLY A 40 -7.04 0.60 16.24
N THR A 41 -6.13 0.15 17.11
CA THR A 41 -6.33 -0.04 18.54
C THR A 41 -5.24 0.65 19.35
N LYS A 42 -5.33 0.57 20.68
CA LYS A 42 -4.27 1.08 21.58
C LYS A 42 -2.93 0.38 21.41
N SER A 43 -2.90 -0.83 20.85
CA SER A 43 -1.70 -1.64 20.64
C SER A 43 -1.22 -1.69 19.20
N PHE A 44 -2.01 -1.17 18.25
CA PHE A 44 -1.62 -1.08 16.85
C PHE A 44 -2.36 0.09 16.22
N LEU A 45 -1.61 1.12 15.85
CA LEU A 45 -2.12 2.27 15.13
C LEU A 45 -1.63 2.25 13.69
N VAL A 46 -2.54 2.47 12.76
CA VAL A 46 -2.22 2.78 11.37
C VAL A 46 -2.62 4.22 11.12
N LYS A 47 -1.76 4.95 10.42
CA LYS A 47 -2.01 6.30 9.97
C LYS A 47 -1.99 6.29 8.45
N TYR A 48 -2.93 6.95 7.80
CA TYR A 48 -2.91 7.09 6.36
C TYR A 48 -3.53 8.39 5.88
N PHE A 49 -3.24 8.77 4.65
CA PHE A 49 -4.02 9.77 3.92
C PHE A 49 -3.93 9.52 2.42
N THR A 50 -4.95 9.97 1.70
CA THR A 50 -4.98 9.90 0.25
C THR A 50 -4.18 11.07 -0.33
N LEU A 51 -3.07 10.76 -1.01
CA LEU A 51 -2.24 11.75 -1.69
C LEU A 51 -2.90 12.25 -2.97
N PHE A 52 -3.52 11.35 -3.72
CA PHE A 52 -4.33 11.69 -4.90
C PHE A 52 -5.32 10.57 -5.21
N GLU A 53 -6.38 10.93 -5.92
CA GLU A 53 -7.31 9.97 -6.52
C GLU A 53 -7.75 10.51 -7.89
N ASN A 54 -7.73 9.66 -8.91
CA ASN A 54 -8.23 9.97 -10.25
C ASN A 54 -9.11 8.83 -10.78
N GLU A 55 -9.56 8.92 -12.03
CA GLU A 55 -10.48 7.93 -12.62
C GLU A 55 -9.93 6.50 -12.70
N ARG A 56 -8.62 6.28 -12.53
CA ARG A 56 -7.98 4.97 -12.71
C ARG A 56 -7.27 4.46 -11.46
N GLN A 57 -6.71 5.36 -10.65
CA GLN A 57 -5.81 5.00 -9.58
C GLN A 57 -5.92 5.97 -8.41
N LYS A 58 -5.50 5.47 -7.25
CA LYS A 58 -5.31 6.26 -6.04
C LYS A 58 -3.90 6.06 -5.51
N GLY A 59 -3.34 7.13 -4.96
CA GLY A 59 -2.07 7.13 -4.24
C GLY A 59 -2.35 7.37 -2.76
N ILE A 60 -1.88 6.46 -1.91
CA ILE A 60 -2.04 6.55 -0.47
C ILE A 60 -0.66 6.59 0.18
N ILE A 61 -0.52 7.43 1.19
CA ILE A 61 0.61 7.39 2.10
C ILE A 61 0.13 6.77 3.40
N PHE A 62 0.84 5.75 3.88
CA PHE A 62 0.53 5.11 5.15
C PHE A 62 1.78 4.93 6.01
N SER A 63 1.57 4.93 7.33
CA SER A 63 2.57 4.67 8.35
C SER A 63 1.87 4.09 9.58
N GLY A 64 2.58 3.87 10.68
CA GLY A 64 1.95 3.39 11.90
C GLY A 64 2.93 2.90 12.94
N TRP A 65 2.39 2.27 13.97
CA TRP A 65 3.19 1.62 14.99
C TRP A 65 2.44 0.49 15.67
N ILE A 66 3.18 -0.49 16.16
CA ILE A 66 2.66 -1.62 16.94
C ILE A 66 3.34 -1.59 18.31
N PHE A 67 2.57 -1.64 19.38
CA PHE A 67 3.10 -1.81 20.72
C PHE A 67 3.61 -3.25 20.88
N LEU A 68 4.91 -3.40 21.12
CA LEU A 68 5.57 -4.67 21.35
C LEU A 68 6.63 -4.53 22.46
N PRO A 69 6.30 -4.82 23.72
CA PRO A 69 7.23 -4.64 24.84
C PRO A 69 8.36 -5.68 24.88
N THR A 70 8.29 -6.73 24.07
CA THR A 70 9.31 -7.80 24.00
C THR A 70 10.53 -7.36 23.20
N SER A 71 11.70 -7.98 23.44
CA SER A 71 12.98 -7.63 22.79
C SER A 71 13.16 -8.21 21.37
N GLN A 72 12.10 -8.69 20.72
CA GLN A 72 12.20 -9.17 19.34
C GLN A 72 12.57 -8.01 18.40
N SER A 73 13.61 -8.21 17.60
CA SER A 73 14.36 -7.16 16.92
C SER A 73 13.76 -6.72 15.59
N GLU A 74 13.07 -7.62 14.86
CA GLU A 74 12.49 -7.32 13.55
C GLU A 74 11.18 -8.08 13.34
N LYS A 75 10.14 -7.36 12.95
CA LYS A 75 8.87 -7.92 12.48
C LYS A 75 8.55 -7.28 11.13
N PHE A 76 8.12 -8.10 10.18
CA PHE A 76 7.46 -7.58 8.98
C PHE A 76 5.98 -7.48 9.27
N VAL A 77 5.36 -6.43 8.78
CA VAL A 77 3.89 -6.35 8.70
C VAL A 77 3.45 -6.62 7.27
N GLU A 78 2.32 -7.29 7.12
CA GLU A 78 1.79 -7.64 5.81
C GLU A 78 0.92 -6.51 5.25
N LEU A 79 1.26 -6.02 4.06
CA LEU A 79 0.42 -5.14 3.27
C LEU A 79 -0.20 -5.96 2.14
N ARG A 80 -1.52 -6.06 2.11
CA ARG A 80 -2.28 -6.79 1.10
C ARG A 80 -3.11 -5.82 0.26
N VAL A 81 -2.99 -5.91 -1.04
CA VAL A 81 -3.79 -5.15 -2.01
C VAL A 81 -4.68 -6.13 -2.75
N GLU A 82 -5.99 -5.95 -2.62
CA GLU A 82 -7.00 -6.78 -3.29
C GLU A 82 -7.64 -5.98 -4.42
N GLY A 83 -7.30 -6.36 -5.66
CA GLY A 83 -7.98 -5.90 -6.87
C GLY A 83 -9.14 -6.82 -7.24
N LYS A 84 -9.73 -6.56 -8.42
CA LYS A 84 -10.89 -7.32 -8.91
C LYS A 84 -10.58 -8.79 -9.22
N GLU A 85 -9.37 -9.08 -9.72
CA GLU A 85 -8.96 -10.41 -10.18
C GLU A 85 -7.67 -10.90 -9.52
N GLU A 86 -6.99 -10.04 -8.77
CA GLU A 86 -5.65 -10.30 -8.24
C GLU A 86 -5.48 -9.79 -6.80
N THR A 87 -4.70 -10.53 -6.02
CA THR A 87 -4.29 -10.14 -4.68
C THR A 87 -2.76 -10.07 -4.64
N HIS A 88 -2.23 -8.95 -4.19
CA HIS A 88 -0.79 -8.73 -4.05
C HIS A 88 -0.43 -8.54 -2.59
N THR A 89 0.62 -9.21 -2.15
CA THR A 89 1.09 -9.14 -0.76
C THR A 89 2.52 -8.63 -0.70
N PHE A 90 2.75 -7.62 0.11
CA PHE A 90 4.05 -7.02 0.38
C PHE A 90 4.41 -7.19 1.85
N LYS A 91 5.70 -7.38 2.12
CA LYS A 91 6.24 -7.38 3.48
C LYS A 91 6.85 -6.00 3.76
N VAL A 92 6.26 -5.29 4.69
CA VAL A 92 6.73 -3.97 5.15
C VAL A 92 7.66 -4.17 6.33
N LYS A 93 8.90 -3.67 6.24
CA LYS A 93 9.85 -3.76 7.34
C LYS A 93 9.53 -2.73 8.41
N THR A 94 9.45 -3.16 9.67
CA THR A 94 9.31 -2.25 10.82
C THR A 94 10.68 -1.87 11.41
N ARG A 95 10.71 -0.74 12.11
CA ARG A 95 11.88 -0.22 12.84
C ARG A 95 11.56 -0.17 14.32
N ARG A 96 12.47 -0.64 15.16
CA ARG A 96 12.28 -0.62 16.61
C ARG A 96 12.45 0.80 17.16
N ASP A 97 11.51 1.24 17.98
CA ASP A 97 11.61 2.45 18.79
C ASP A 97 11.03 2.22 20.19
N GLY A 98 11.88 2.06 21.20
CA GLY A 98 11.46 1.78 22.58
C GLY A 98 10.61 0.50 22.71
N PHE A 99 9.35 0.65 23.12
CA PHE A 99 8.37 -0.45 23.19
C PHE A 99 7.51 -0.58 21.95
N TYR A 100 7.85 0.10 20.86
CA TYR A 100 7.08 0.12 19.63
C TYR A 100 7.89 -0.42 18.46
N LEU A 101 7.17 -1.04 17.52
CA LEU A 101 7.63 -1.29 16.16
C LEU A 101 6.98 -0.26 15.26
N VAL A 102 7.77 0.69 14.77
CA VAL A 102 7.33 1.77 13.89
C VAL A 102 7.32 1.27 12.46
N ILE A 103 6.21 1.50 11.77
CA ILE A 103 6.05 1.28 10.34
C ILE A 103 6.43 2.62 9.68
N PRO A 104 7.56 2.70 8.95
CA PRO A 104 7.95 3.95 8.31
C PRO A 104 6.94 4.35 7.23
N PRO A 105 6.88 5.62 6.84
CA PRO A 105 5.96 6.07 5.80
C PRO A 105 6.22 5.36 4.48
N HIS A 106 5.16 4.90 3.82
CA HIS A 106 5.22 4.28 2.49
C HIS A 106 4.25 4.95 1.55
N LEU A 107 4.65 5.06 0.28
CA LEU A 107 3.77 5.41 -0.83
C LEU A 107 3.29 4.13 -1.49
N LEU A 108 1.98 4.03 -1.66
CA LEU A 108 1.31 2.96 -2.37
C LEU A 108 0.41 3.58 -3.45
N ILE A 109 0.64 3.21 -4.71
CA ILE A 109 -0.22 3.58 -5.84
C ILE A 109 -0.86 2.30 -6.37
N VAL A 110 -2.19 2.31 -6.45
CA VAL A 110 -3.00 1.15 -6.83
C VAL A 110 -4.17 1.56 -7.73
N PRO A 111 -4.79 0.62 -8.47
CA PRO A 111 -6.08 0.84 -9.10
C PRO A 111 -7.10 1.40 -8.10
N LYS A 112 -7.94 2.34 -8.53
CA LYS A 112 -8.84 3.12 -7.63
C LYS A 112 -9.73 2.20 -6.77
N GLU A 113 -10.22 1.13 -7.38
CA GLU A 113 -11.17 0.17 -6.83
C GLU A 113 -10.50 -0.89 -5.95
N ALA A 114 -9.16 -0.91 -5.90
CA ALA A 114 -8.44 -1.86 -5.07
C ALA A 114 -8.64 -1.55 -3.59
N LYS A 115 -8.85 -2.60 -2.80
CA LYS A 115 -8.86 -2.53 -1.34
C LYS A 115 -7.46 -2.72 -0.81
N ILE A 116 -7.11 -1.97 0.21
CA ILE A 116 -5.77 -1.97 0.79
C ILE A 116 -5.91 -2.38 2.25
N PHE A 117 -5.18 -3.41 2.64
CA PHE A 117 -5.16 -3.91 4.01
C PHE A 117 -3.75 -3.86 4.56
N LEU A 118 -3.57 -3.29 5.74
CA LEU A 118 -2.36 -3.43 6.52
C LEU A 118 -2.68 -4.34 7.71
N GLU A 119 -2.19 -5.57 7.65
CA GLU A 119 -2.66 -6.70 8.47
C GLU A 119 -4.19 -6.85 8.34
N GLU A 120 -4.93 -6.71 9.45
CA GLU A 120 -6.39 -6.81 9.50
C GLU A 120 -7.14 -5.52 9.14
N TYR A 121 -6.44 -4.38 8.99
CA TYR A 121 -7.10 -3.09 8.84
C TYR A 121 -7.20 -2.62 7.39
N GLU A 122 -8.42 -2.29 6.95
CA GLU A 122 -8.68 -1.69 5.64
C GLU A 122 -8.35 -0.18 5.65
N ILE A 123 -7.41 0.23 4.80
CA ILE A 123 -6.96 1.61 4.64
C ILE A 123 -7.82 2.32 3.59
N GLY A 124 -8.36 3.49 3.94
CA GLY A 124 -9.15 4.32 3.02
C GLY A 124 -10.57 3.79 2.76
N SER A 125 -11.09 2.92 3.62
CA SER A 125 -12.53 2.71 3.74
C SER A 125 -13.11 3.89 4.50
N ASP A 126 -14.14 4.55 3.94
CA ASP A 126 -14.92 5.53 4.70
C ASP A 126 -15.38 4.88 6.03
N PRO A 127 -15.29 5.59 7.17
CA PRO A 127 -15.84 5.09 8.41
C PRO A 127 -17.33 4.77 8.18
N VAL A 128 -17.71 3.52 8.44
CA VAL A 128 -19.12 3.12 8.45
C VAL A 128 -19.77 3.88 9.61
N ASP A 129 -20.61 4.87 9.28
CA ASP A 129 -21.51 5.56 10.21
C ASP A 129 -22.37 4.57 11.01
#